data_AF-A0A1M3NLX7-F1
#
_entry.id   AF-A0A1M3NLX7-F1
#
_cell.length_a   1.000
_cell.length_b   1.000
_cell.length_c   1.000
_cell.angle_alpha   90.00
_cell.angle_beta   90.00
_cell.angle_gamma   90.00
#
_symmetry.space_group_name_H-M   'P 1'
#
loop_
_entity.id
_entity.type
_entity.pdbx_description
1 polymer ?
#
loop_
_entity_poly.entity_id
_entity_poly.type
_entity_poly.pdbx_seq_one_letter_code
_entity_poly.pdbx_strand_id
1 'polypeptide(L)' 'MSQNRPKTLLKTPLKVVNVGLDGFSDDLARQKVPVVRVQWSPPAGGKPDLARLLSKLGA' A
#
# COMPACT_ATOMS: atom_id res chain seq x y z
N MET A 1 -28.39 -15.69 -6.13
CA MET A 1 -28.38 -14.45 -5.32
C MET A 1 -27.04 -13.74 -5.51
N SER A 2 -26.90 -12.94 -6.57
CA SER A 2 -25.68 -12.16 -6.80
C SER A 2 -25.67 -10.98 -5.84
N GLN A 3 -24.92 -11.10 -4.74
CA GLN A 3 -24.89 -10.06 -3.74
C GLN A 3 -23.91 -8.97 -4.17
N ASN A 4 -24.44 -7.76 -4.27
CA ASN A 4 -23.77 -6.49 -4.61
C ASN A 4 -22.83 -6.02 -3.48
N ARG A 5 -21.91 -6.89 -3.04
CA ARG A 5 -21.13 -6.82 -1.80
C ARG A 5 -20.13 -5.65 -1.65
N PRO A 6 -19.52 -5.06 -2.72
CA PRO A 6 -18.50 -4.03 -2.53
C PRO A 6 -19.07 -2.76 -1.87
N LYS A 7 -20.29 -2.37 -2.27
CA LYS A 7 -20.91 -1.12 -1.84
C LYS A 7 -21.24 -1.10 -0.35
N THR A 8 -21.55 -2.24 0.24
CA THR A 8 -21.82 -2.35 1.68
C THR A 8 -20.52 -2.40 2.50
N LEU A 9 -19.44 -2.96 1.96
CA LEU A 9 -18.14 -3.04 2.64
C LEU A 9 -17.55 -1.64 2.93
N LEU A 10 -17.74 -0.69 2.02
CA LEU A 10 -17.27 0.68 2.16
C LEU A 10 -18.16 1.56 3.07
N LYS A 11 -19.29 1.03 3.56
CA LYS A 11 -20.17 1.75 4.51
C LYS A 11 -19.81 1.47 5.97
N THR A 12 -18.82 0.63 6.22
CA THR A 12 -18.32 0.30 7.56
C THR A 12 -16.87 0.75 7.68
N PRO A 13 -16.36 0.98 8.90
CA PRO A 13 -14.95 1.32 9.11
C PRO A 13 -14.03 0.33 8.37
N LEU A 14 -13.13 0.88 7.55
CA LEU A 14 -12.24 0.08 6.71
C LEU A 14 -11.11 -0.51 7.55
N LYS A 15 -10.79 -1.78 7.25
CA LYS A 15 -9.56 -2.42 7.73
C LYS A 15 -8.56 -2.40 6.59
N VAL A 16 -7.48 -1.64 6.74
CA VAL A 16 -6.54 -1.40 5.65
C VAL A 16 -5.25 -2.18 5.83
N VAL A 17 -4.80 -2.85 4.77
CA VAL A 17 -3.47 -3.44 4.65
C VAL A 17 -2.74 -2.69 3.54
N ASN A 18 -1.73 -1.90 3.89
CA ASN A 18 -0.92 -1.18 2.92
C ASN A 18 0.23 -2.06 2.41
N VAL A 19 0.35 -2.17 1.09
CA VAL A 19 1.45 -2.86 0.40
C VAL A 19 2.04 -1.89 -0.61
N GLY A 20 3.34 -1.62 -0.53
CA GLY A 20 4.02 -0.67 -1.41
C GLY A 20 4.50 0.57 -0.65
N LEU A 21 4.04 1.76 -1.06
CA LEU A 21 4.59 3.02 -0.58
C LEU A 21 4.29 3.27 0.90
N ASP A 22 5.34 3.54 1.67
CA ASP A 22 5.25 3.87 3.09
C ASP A 22 4.45 5.13 3.35
N GLY A 23 4.66 6.16 2.53
CA GLY A 23 3.96 7.45 2.64
C GLY A 23 2.45 7.30 2.63
N PHE A 24 1.90 6.36 1.84
CA PHE A 24 0.46 6.14 1.82
C PHE A 24 -0.07 5.57 3.15
N SER A 25 0.70 4.69 3.80
CA SER A 25 0.35 4.21 5.14
C SER A 25 0.50 5.30 6.20
N ASP A 26 1.49 6.18 6.08
CA ASP A 26 1.64 7.33 6.99
C ASP A 26 0.45 8.28 6.85
N ASP A 27 0.00 8.55 5.62
CA ASP A 27 -1.14 9.42 5.33
C ASP A 27 -2.43 8.87 5.95
N LEU A 28 -2.64 7.55 5.90
CA LEU A 28 -3.77 6.88 6.54
C LEU A 28 -3.68 6.95 8.07
N ALA A 29 -2.50 6.73 8.64
CA ALA A 29 -2.30 6.82 10.08
C ALA A 29 -2.55 8.24 10.62
N ARG A 30 -2.11 9.28 9.89
CA ARG A 30 -2.40 10.69 10.24
C ARG A 30 -3.89 11.03 10.22
N GLN A 31 -4.65 10.36 9.35
CA GLN A 31 -6.12 10.44 9.31
C GLN A 31 -6.81 9.54 10.36
N LYS A 32 -6.04 8.92 11.27
CA LYS A 32 -6.53 8.00 12.31
C LYS A 32 -7.24 6.76 11.74
N VAL A 33 -6.90 6.35 10.51
CA VAL A 33 -7.39 5.11 9.91
C VAL A 33 -6.51 3.95 10.39
N PRO A 34 -7.09 2.87 10.96
CA PRO A 34 -6.32 1.68 11.32
C PRO A 34 -5.71 1.02 10.08
N VAL A 35 -4.38 0.97 10.01
CA VAL A 35 -3.63 0.42 8.89
C VAL A 35 -2.52 -0.52 9.37
N VAL A 36 -2.39 -1.67 8.71
CA VAL A 36 -1.24 -2.57 8.84
C VAL A 36 -0.37 -2.39 7.60
N ARG A 37 0.91 -2.09 7.79
CA ARG A 37 1.87 -1.98 6.69
C ARG A 37 2.59 -3.30 6.49
N VAL A 38 2.60 -3.78 5.26
CA VAL A 38 3.42 -4.91 4.85
C VAL A 38 4.73 -4.39 4.29
N GLN A 39 5.85 -4.77 4.91
CA GLN A 39 7.18 -4.60 4.34
C GLN A 39 7.33 -5.60 3.19
N TRP A 40 6.98 -5.17 1.99
CA TRP A 40 6.97 -6.01 0.80
C TRP A 40 8.04 -5.54 -0.19
N SER A 41 8.76 -6.51 -0.77
CA SER A 41 9.66 -6.31 -1.89
C SER A 41 9.36 -7.32 -3.00
N PRO A 42 9.50 -6.95 -4.29
CA PRO A 42 9.27 -7.89 -5.39
C PRO A 42 10.24 -9.08 -5.31
N PRO A 43 9.75 -10.32 -5.50
CA PRO A 43 10.52 -11.54 -5.24
C PRO A 43 11.78 -11.69 -6.10
N ALA A 44 11.81 -11.06 -7.28
CA ALA A 44 12.95 -11.13 -8.19
C ALA A 44 14.04 -10.06 -7.92
N GLY A 45 13.88 -9.17 -6.94
CA GLY A 45 14.86 -8.13 -6.57
C GLY A 45 15.17 -7.07 -7.65
N GLY A 46 14.72 -7.29 -8.89
CA GLY A 46 15.07 -6.47 -10.05
C GLY A 46 16.55 -6.57 -10.44
N LYS A 47 16.98 -5.72 -11.38
CA LYS A 47 18.40 -5.51 -11.66
C LYS A 47 18.95 -4.48 -10.66
N PRO A 48 19.86 -4.84 -9.74
CA PRO A 48 20.32 -3.94 -8.68
C PRO A 48 20.90 -2.61 -9.20
N ASP A 49 21.62 -2.66 -10.32
CA ASP A 49 22.20 -1.46 -10.94
C ASP A 49 21.12 -0.52 -11.49
N LEU A 50 20.06 -1.06 -12.08
CA LEU A 50 18.95 -0.26 -12.60
C LEU A 50 18.13 0.33 -11.44
N ALA A 51 17.89 -0.44 -10.38
CA ALA A 51 17.26 0.06 -9.17
C ALA A 51 18.05 1.23 -8.57
N ARG A 52 19.39 1.08 -8.45
CA ARG A 52 20.28 2.13 -7.97
C ARG A 52 20.24 3.39 -8.84
N LEU A 53 20.15 3.25 -10.16
CA LEU A 53 20.02 4.38 -11.08
C LEU A 53 18.68 5.09 -10.91
N LEU A 54 17.57 4.34 -10.82
CA LEU A 54 16.23 4.89 -10.59
C LEU A 54 16.13 5.66 -9.26
N SER A 55 16.78 5.17 -8.20
CA SER A 55 16.81 5.86 -6.90
C SER A 55 17.42 7.26 -6.95
N LYS A 56 18.25 7.59 -7.97
CA LYS A 56 18.82 8.93 -8.14
C LYS A 56 17.86 9.95 -8.75
N LEU A 57 16.75 9.50 -9.33
CA LEU A 57 15.75 10.36 -9.99
C LEU A 57 14.64 10.85 -9.04
N GLY A 58 14.55 10.27 -7.84
CA GLY A 58 13.46 10.50 -6.89
C GLY A 58 13.89 11.04 -5.53
N ALA A 59 15.02 11.75 -5.46
CA ALA A 59 15.47 12.49 -4.28
C ALA A 59 15.06 13.97 -4.37
#